data_AF-S4NZZ1-F1
#
_entry.id   AF-S4NZZ1-F1
#
_cell.length_a   1.000
_cell.length_b   1.000
_cell.length_c   1.000
_cell.angle_alpha   90.00
_cell.angle_beta   90.00
_cell.angle_gamma   90.00
#
_symmetry.space_group_name_H-M   'P 1'
#
loop_
_entity.id
_entity.type
_entity.pdbx_description
1 polymer ?
#
loop_
_entity_poly.entity_id
_entity_poly.type
_entity_poly.pdbx_seq_one_letter_code
_entity_poly.pdbx_strand_id
1 'polypeptide(L)'
;MCDDFWTSPHVYRDMRKYDPSLYRKLQFAVALLFKGDLNYRKLLCEKNCVPTVGFETALQGFMPAPIVALRTVKADLICGLPPGMWEKFNQIDEKWMETGNY
;
A
#
# COMPACT_ATOMS: atom_id res chain seq x y z
N MET A 1 -23.72 -6.42 2.93
CA MET A 1 -22.81 -6.93 3.97
C MET A 1 -21.46 -6.27 3.81
N CYS A 2 -20.88 -5.82 4.91
CA CYS A 2 -19.48 -5.36 4.99
C CYS A 2 -18.60 -6.60 5.18
N ASP A 3 -17.44 -6.66 4.53
CA ASP A 3 -16.50 -7.78 4.68
C ASP A 3 -15.58 -7.51 5.90
N ASP A 4 -15.52 -8.42 6.88
CA ASP A 4 -14.78 -8.23 8.15
C ASP A 4 -13.26 -8.13 7.97
N PHE A 5 -12.74 -8.59 6.83
CA PHE A 5 -11.31 -8.57 6.52
C PHE A 5 -10.73 -7.15 6.60
N TRP A 6 -11.49 -6.11 6.23
CA TRP A 6 -11.02 -4.72 6.20
C TRP A 6 -10.60 -4.20 7.59
N THR A 7 -11.32 -4.62 8.63
CA THR A 7 -11.08 -4.22 10.02
C THR A 7 -10.20 -5.21 10.78
N SER A 8 -9.90 -6.37 10.19
CA SER A 8 -8.93 -7.33 10.74
C SER A 8 -7.49 -6.79 10.73
N PRO A 9 -6.57 -7.35 11.53
CA PRO A 9 -5.15 -6.97 11.49
C PRO A 9 -4.39 -7.52 10.28
N HIS A 10 -5.04 -8.32 9.42
CA HIS A 10 -4.37 -8.95 8.28
C HIS A 10 -3.96 -7.94 7.21
N VAL A 11 -2.78 -8.17 6.66
CA VAL A 11 -2.27 -7.44 5.49
C VAL A 11 -2.84 -8.04 4.21
N TYR A 12 -2.85 -7.27 3.12
CA TYR A 12 -3.60 -7.67 1.92
C TYR A 12 -3.01 -8.88 1.20
N ARG A 13 -1.69 -9.08 1.25
CA ARG A 13 -1.05 -10.31 0.77
C ARG A 13 -1.73 -11.57 1.28
N ASP A 14 -2.18 -11.55 2.52
CA ASP A 14 -2.73 -12.73 3.18
C ASP A 14 -4.24 -12.89 2.94
N MET A 15 -4.88 -11.99 2.17
CA MET A 15 -6.30 -12.04 1.86
C MET A 15 -6.71 -13.36 1.19
N ARG A 16 -5.88 -13.89 0.27
CA ARG A 16 -6.15 -15.22 -0.35
C ARG A 16 -6.27 -16.34 0.68
N LYS A 17 -5.60 -16.22 1.83
CA LYS A 17 -5.59 -17.23 2.89
C LYS A 17 -6.76 -17.05 3.87
N TYR A 18 -7.02 -15.81 4.28
CA TYR A 18 -7.99 -15.52 5.35
C TYR A 18 -9.40 -15.17 4.84
N ASP A 19 -9.52 -14.62 3.62
CA ASP A 19 -10.79 -14.32 2.97
C ASP A 19 -10.70 -14.53 1.44
N PRO A 20 -10.65 -15.80 0.99
CA PRO A 20 -10.57 -16.13 -0.44
C PRO A 20 -11.78 -15.65 -1.24
N SER A 21 -12.96 -15.54 -0.60
CA SER A 21 -14.19 -15.07 -1.23
C SER A 21 -14.09 -13.59 -1.59
N LEU A 22 -13.60 -12.76 -0.66
CA LEU A 22 -13.32 -11.35 -0.93
C LEU A 22 -12.24 -11.21 -1.99
N TYR A 23 -11.15 -11.98 -1.91
CA TYR A 23 -10.10 -11.92 -2.92
C TYR A 23 -10.67 -12.20 -4.32
N ARG A 24 -11.50 -13.24 -4.46
CA ARG A 24 -12.16 -13.58 -5.72
C ARG A 24 -13.10 -12.49 -6.22
N LYS A 25 -13.86 -11.86 -5.32
CA LYS A 25 -14.74 -10.72 -5.63
C LYS A 25 -13.94 -9.55 -6.23
N LEU A 26 -12.75 -9.26 -5.67
CA LEU A 26 -11.88 -8.19 -6.18
C LEU A 26 -11.32 -8.49 -7.58
N GLN A 27 -11.18 -9.76 -7.98
CA GLN A 27 -10.67 -10.12 -9.31
C GLN A 27 -11.61 -9.74 -10.46
N PHE A 28 -12.90 -9.49 -10.18
CA PHE A 28 -13.85 -9.03 -11.19
C PHE A 28 -13.80 -7.51 -11.44
N ALA A 29 -13.01 -6.77 -10.67
CA ALA A 29 -12.86 -5.33 -10.85
C ALA A 29 -11.92 -5.02 -12.02
N VAL A 30 -12.23 -3.97 -12.79
CA VAL A 30 -11.32 -3.42 -13.82
C VAL A 30 -10.10 -2.75 -13.17
N ALA A 31 -10.31 -2.08 -12.05
CA ALA A 31 -9.27 -1.48 -11.23
C ALA A 31 -9.75 -1.34 -9.78
N LEU A 32 -8.81 -1.36 -8.84
CA LEU A 32 -9.06 -1.19 -7.41
C LEU A 32 -8.38 0.08 -6.92
N LEU A 33 -9.16 1.01 -6.38
CA LEU A 33 -8.67 2.24 -5.77
C LEU A 33 -8.60 2.09 -4.25
N PHE A 34 -7.39 1.98 -3.72
CA PHE A 34 -7.16 1.98 -2.27
C PHE A 34 -6.89 3.40 -1.78
N LYS A 35 -7.72 3.86 -0.84
CA LYS A 35 -7.70 5.24 -0.33
C LYS A 35 -6.97 5.34 1.01
N GLY A 36 -6.09 6.32 1.12
CA GLY A 36 -5.48 6.72 2.39
C GLY A 36 -4.32 5.84 2.84
N ASP A 37 -3.67 6.30 3.92
CA ASP A 37 -2.40 5.76 4.39
C ASP A 37 -2.53 4.31 4.91
N LEU A 38 -3.55 4.01 5.72
CA LEU A 38 -3.76 2.66 6.27
C LEU A 38 -3.85 1.59 5.18
N ASN A 39 -4.58 1.86 4.10
CA ASN A 39 -4.71 0.90 3.00
C ASN A 39 -3.37 0.73 2.27
N TYR A 40 -2.58 1.80 2.13
CA TYR A 40 -1.23 1.70 1.57
C TYR A 40 -0.29 0.88 2.46
N ARG A 41 -0.34 1.07 3.78
CA ARG A 41 0.44 0.25 4.71
C ARG A 41 0.07 -1.22 4.64
N LYS A 42 -1.22 -1.56 4.58
CA LYS A 42 -1.68 -2.94 4.37
C LYS A 42 -1.29 -3.53 3.00
N LEU A 43 -1.24 -2.71 1.94
CA LEU A 43 -0.72 -3.10 0.62
C LEU A 43 0.77 -3.48 0.70
N LEU A 44 1.57 -2.72 1.44
CA LEU A 44 3.02 -2.94 1.64
C LEU A 44 3.34 -3.90 2.80
N CYS A 45 2.32 -4.58 3.32
CA CYS A 45 2.42 -5.53 4.43
C CYS A 45 2.98 -4.96 5.75
N GLU A 46 2.75 -3.67 6.03
CA GLU A 46 3.22 -2.98 7.25
C GLU A 46 4.74 -3.12 7.45
N LYS A 47 5.51 -3.16 6.35
CA LYS A 47 6.98 -3.30 6.37
C LYS A 47 7.65 -2.15 5.65
N ASN A 48 8.73 -1.66 6.25
CA ASN A 48 9.65 -0.75 5.59
C ASN A 48 10.31 -1.49 4.43
N CYS A 49 10.18 -0.94 3.23
CA CYS A 49 10.83 -1.43 2.04
C CYS A 49 11.85 -0.39 1.55
N VAL A 50 12.79 -0.84 0.71
CA VAL A 50 13.71 0.10 0.08
C VAL A 50 12.88 1.06 -0.78
N PRO A 51 13.00 2.40 -0.63
CA PRO A 51 12.10 3.37 -1.26
C PRO A 51 12.00 3.25 -2.78
N THR A 52 13.05 2.75 -3.43
CA THR A 52 13.14 2.58 -4.88
C THR A 52 12.58 1.25 -5.40
N VAL A 53 12.17 0.33 -4.52
CA VAL A 53 11.53 -0.94 -4.93
C VAL A 53 10.24 -0.65 -5.69
N GLY A 54 10.03 -1.34 -6.81
CA GLY A 54 8.83 -1.18 -7.62
C GLY A 54 7.55 -1.51 -6.84
N PHE A 55 6.46 -0.80 -7.13
CA PHE A 55 5.19 -0.97 -6.43
C PHE A 55 4.67 -2.41 -6.50
N GLU A 56 4.72 -3.05 -7.67
CA GLU A 56 4.32 -4.45 -7.86
C GLU A 56 5.09 -5.41 -6.94
N THR A 57 6.41 -5.24 -6.82
CA THR A 57 7.22 -6.06 -5.91
C THR A 57 6.83 -5.82 -4.45
N ALA A 58 6.54 -4.57 -4.08
CA ALA A 58 6.15 -4.20 -2.73
C ALA A 58 4.80 -4.81 -2.29
N LEU A 59 3.90 -5.07 -3.25
CA LEU A 59 2.60 -5.76 -3.03
C LEU A 59 2.75 -7.24 -2.64
N GLN A 60 3.93 -7.83 -2.81
CA GLN A 60 4.27 -9.19 -2.35
C GLN A 60 3.24 -10.25 -2.80
N GLY A 61 2.75 -10.13 -4.05
CA GLY A 61 1.79 -11.07 -4.65
C GLY A 61 0.32 -10.69 -4.48
N PHE A 62 -0.01 -9.59 -3.79
CA PHE A 62 -1.36 -9.05 -3.75
C PHE A 62 -1.70 -8.30 -5.04
N MET A 63 -2.16 -9.02 -6.05
CA MET A 63 -2.62 -8.42 -7.31
C MET A 63 -3.89 -9.10 -7.83
N PRO A 64 -5.05 -8.91 -7.16
CA PRO A 64 -6.32 -9.45 -7.65
C PRO A 64 -6.78 -8.81 -8.96
N ALA A 65 -6.49 -7.52 -9.15
CA ALA A 65 -6.79 -6.71 -10.33
C ALA A 65 -5.77 -5.55 -10.38
N PRO A 66 -5.75 -4.69 -11.43
CA PRO A 66 -4.95 -3.48 -11.43
C PRO A 66 -5.22 -2.61 -10.19
N ILE A 67 -4.15 -2.20 -9.50
CA ILE A 67 -4.23 -1.45 -8.23
C ILE A 67 -3.77 -0.01 -8.43
N VAL A 68 -4.57 0.92 -7.91
CA VAL A 68 -4.21 2.32 -7.73
C VAL A 68 -4.27 2.61 -6.23
N ALA A 69 -3.16 3.08 -5.66
CA ALA A 69 -3.14 3.56 -4.29
C ALA A 69 -3.12 5.09 -4.27
N LEU A 70 -4.21 5.69 -3.81
CA LEU A 70 -4.33 7.13 -3.64
C LEU A 70 -4.19 7.44 -2.15
N ARG A 71 -3.00 7.90 -1.76
CA ARG A 71 -2.66 8.20 -0.36
C ARG A 71 -2.14 9.62 -0.21
N THR A 72 -2.25 10.12 1.01
CA THR A 72 -1.31 11.09 1.55
C THR A 72 -0.31 10.33 2.41
N VAL A 73 0.96 10.74 2.42
CA VAL A 73 2.05 10.09 3.15
C VAL A 73 1.96 10.47 4.63
N LYS A 74 1.64 9.48 5.48
CA LYS A 74 1.45 9.66 6.93
C LYS A 74 2.14 8.56 7.76
N ALA A 75 3.08 7.85 7.14
CA ALA A 75 3.83 6.77 7.76
C ALA A 75 5.17 6.54 7.05
N ASP A 76 6.10 5.93 7.79
CA ASP A 76 7.52 5.75 7.41
C ASP A 76 7.77 4.64 6.37
N LEU A 77 6.81 4.41 5.49
CA LEU A 77 6.91 3.42 4.43
C LEU A 77 6.50 4.00 3.07
N ILE A 78 7.35 3.74 2.09
CA ILE A 78 7.17 4.17 0.71
C ILE A 78 7.91 3.22 -0.21
N CYS A 79 7.38 3.04 -1.41
CA CYS A 79 8.04 2.35 -2.51
C CYS A 79 7.83 3.14 -3.81
N GLY A 80 8.52 2.73 -4.87
CA GLY A 80 8.37 3.29 -6.20
C GLY A 80 8.95 4.70 -6.37
N LEU A 81 9.76 5.18 -5.43
CA LEU A 81 10.45 6.44 -5.60
C LEU A 81 11.53 6.33 -6.69
N PRO A 82 11.68 7.34 -7.55
CA PRO A 82 12.86 7.46 -8.40
C PRO A 82 14.15 7.53 -7.56
N PRO A 83 15.28 7.02 -8.07
CA PRO A 83 16.58 7.17 -7.40
C PRO A 83 16.88 8.64 -7.06
N GLY A 84 17.39 8.92 -5.86
CA GLY A 84 17.74 10.26 -5.40
C GLY A 84 16.58 11.08 -4.81
N MET A 85 15.32 10.66 -4.97
CA MET A 85 14.17 11.40 -4.44
C MET A 85 14.05 11.28 -2.92
N TRP A 86 14.44 10.13 -2.35
CA TRP A 86 14.44 9.91 -0.92
C TRP A 86 15.36 10.91 -0.20
N GLU A 87 16.61 11.03 -0.69
CA GLU A 87 17.61 11.94 -0.15
C GLU A 87 17.16 13.39 -0.29
N LYS A 88 16.56 13.73 -1.44
CA LYS A 88 16.03 15.08 -1.68
C LYS A 88 14.92 15.46 -0.70
N PHE A 89 13.95 14.58 -0.45
CA PHE A 89 12.87 14.87 0.50
C PHE A 89 13.39 14.99 1.93
N ASN A 90 14.28 14.10 2.35
CA ASN A 90 14.88 14.16 3.68
C ASN A 90 15.73 15.42 3.92
N GLN A 91 16.31 16.01 2.87
CA GLN A 91 17.01 17.30 2.98
C GLN A 91 16.06 18.50 3.12
N ILE A 92 14.85 18.41 2.55
CA ILE A 92 13.86 19.50 2.57
C ILE A 92 13.11 19.51 3.90
N ASP A 93 12.64 18.34 4.34
CA ASP A 93 11.86 18.17 5.56
C ASP A 93 12.08 16.75 6.07
N GLU A 94 12.79 16.58 7.19
CA GLU A 94 13.03 15.25 7.78
C GLU A 94 11.75 14.52 8.20
N LYS A 95 10.63 15.23 8.37
CA LYS A 95 9.33 14.69 8.82
C LYS A 95 8.29 14.64 7.70
N TRP A 96 8.71 14.73 6.45
CA TRP A 96 7.80 14.78 5.30
C TRP A 96 6.82 13.59 5.23
N MET A 97 7.20 12.44 5.79
CA MET A 97 6.35 11.23 5.84
C MET A 97 5.30 11.22 6.94
N GLU A 98 5.37 12.14 7.92
CA GLU A 98 4.45 12.17 9.08
C GLU A 98 3.37 13.24 8.92
N THR A 99 3.61 14.24 8.06
CA THR A 99 2.79 15.46 8.01
C THR A 99 1.51 15.31 7.18
N GLY A 100 1.45 14.37 6.23
CA GLY A 100 0.32 14.25 5.30
C GLY A 100 0.26 15.31 4.21
N ASN A 101 1.38 16.02 3.96
CA ASN A 101 1.49 17.07 2.95
C ASN A 101 1.81 16.54 1.53
N TYR A 102 2.18 15.27 1.42
CA TYR A 102 2.59 14.59 0.18
C TYR A 102 1.67 13.42 -0.13
#